data_AF-W4US69-F1
#
_entry.id   AF-W4US69-F1
#
_cell.length_a   1.000
_cell.length_b   1.000
_cell.length_c   1.000
_cell.angle_alpha   90.00
_cell.angle_beta   90.00
_cell.angle_gamma   90.00
#
_symmetry.space_group_name_H-M   'P 1'
#
loop_
_entity.id
_entity.type
_entity.pdbx_description
1 polymer ?
#
loop_
_entity_poly.entity_id
_entity_poly.type
_entity_poly.pdbx_seq_one_letter_code
_entity_poly.pdbx_strand_id
1 'polypeptide(L)' 'MKNHTYYKHIGLYAYRTGVLKEITALAQSSLELAESLEQLRWLENGYTIKVGLSDVETIGIDTPEDLKRAETFLNNRK' A
#
# COMPACT_ATOMS: atom_id res chain seq x y z
N MET A 1 20.82 -2.25 -22.32
CA MET A 1 19.45 -2.43 -21.77
C MET A 1 19.02 -1.09 -21.19
N LYS A 2 17.78 -0.64 -21.40
CA LYS A 2 17.31 0.63 -20.82
C LYS A 2 17.03 0.43 -19.33
N ASN A 3 17.61 1.27 -18.47
CA ASN A 3 17.25 1.31 -17.06
C ASN A 3 15.83 1.86 -16.92
N HIS A 4 14.96 1.11 -16.23
CA HIS A 4 13.61 1.53 -15.87
C HIS A 4 13.56 1.85 -14.38
N THR A 5 12.87 2.93 -14.03
CA THR A 5 12.61 3.25 -12.62
C THR A 5 11.36 2.51 -12.19
N TYR A 6 11.47 1.68 -11.14
CA TYR A 6 10.36 0.97 -10.53
C TYR A 6 10.02 1.62 -9.18
N TYR A 7 8.73 1.79 -8.92
CA TYR A 7 8.24 2.29 -7.64
C TYR A 7 7.57 1.14 -6.89
N LYS A 8 7.87 1.04 -5.60
CA LYS A 8 7.19 0.11 -4.68
C LYS A 8 5.96 0.79 -4.10
N HIS A 9 4.82 0.12 -4.17
CA HIS A 9 3.61 0.57 -3.48
C HIS A 9 3.74 0.36 -1.96
N ILE A 10 3.35 1.37 -1.18
CA ILE A 10 3.28 1.31 0.28
C ILE A 10 1.80 1.22 0.65
N GLY A 11 1.43 0.26 1.50
CA GLY A 11 0.05 -0.02 1.92
C GLY A 11 -0.60 1.04 2.83
N LEU A 12 -0.25 2.31 2.67
CA LEU A 12 -0.88 3.43 3.34
C LEU A 12 -1.90 4.07 2.41
N TYR A 13 -3.13 4.20 2.90
CA TYR A 13 -4.23 4.78 2.12
C TYR A 13 -4.96 5.85 2.92
N ALA A 14 -5.52 6.81 2.18
CA ALA A 14 -6.40 7.84 2.72
C ALA A 14 -7.68 7.88 1.89
N TYR A 15 -8.84 7.85 2.55
CA TYR A 15 -10.13 7.79 1.89
C TYR A 15 -11.04 8.91 2.37
N ARG A 16 -11.93 9.36 1.47
CA ARG A 16 -13.13 10.08 1.90
C ARG A 16 -14.11 9.06 2.47
N THR A 17 -14.78 9.40 3.55
CA THR A 17 -15.70 8.48 4.25
C THR A 17 -16.79 7.90 3.35
N GLY A 18 -17.39 8.72 2.47
CA GLY A 18 -18.40 8.25 1.51
C GLY A 18 -17.83 7.23 0.52
N VAL A 19 -16.67 7.52 -0.05
CA VAL A 19 -15.98 6.63 -0.99
C VAL A 19 -15.60 5.31 -0.32
N LEU A 20 -15.10 5.34 0.92
CA LEU A 20 -14.77 4.11 1.66
C LEU A 20 -16.00 3.20 1.81
N LYS A 21 -17.17 3.78 2.10
CA LYS A 21 -18.42 3.01 2.20
C LYS A 21 -18.83 2.39 0.86
N GLU A 22 -18.64 3.12 -0.24
CA GLU A 22 -19.00 2.64 -1.57
C GLU A 22 -18.07 1.51 -2.04
N ILE A 23 -16.74 1.71 -1.95
CA ILE A 23 -15.75 0.75 -2.45
C ILE A 23 -15.75 -0.58 -1.68
N THR A 24 -16.11 -0.55 -0.39
CA THR A 24 -16.21 -1.75 0.45
C THR A 24 -17.46 -2.59 0.15
N ALA A 25 -18.47 -2.01 -0.50
CA ALA A 25 -19.67 -2.71 -0.94
C ALA A 25 -19.53 -3.35 -2.34
N LEU A 26 -18.43 -3.08 -3.05
CA LEU A 26 -18.17 -3.65 -4.37
C LEU A 26 -17.84 -5.14 -4.27
N ALA A 27 -18.36 -5.94 -5.20
CA ALA A 27 -17.93 -7.31 -5.39
C ALA A 27 -16.44 -7.36 -5.78
N GLN A 28 -15.75 -8.44 -5.40
CA GLN A 28 -14.38 -8.67 -5.82
C GLN A 28 -14.30 -8.73 -7.35
N SER A 29 -13.31 -8.04 -7.91
CA SER A 29 -13.13 -7.93 -9.34
C SER A 29 -12.21 -9.03 -9.88
N SER A 30 -12.20 -9.23 -11.19
CA SER A 30 -11.37 -10.27 -11.81
C SER A 30 -9.87 -10.00 -11.60
N LEU A 31 -9.41 -8.74 -11.66
CA LEU A 31 -8.00 -8.42 -11.41
C LEU A 31 -7.64 -8.50 -9.93
N GLU A 32 -8.54 -8.13 -9.02
CA GLU A 32 -8.31 -8.33 -7.58
C GLU A 32 -8.02 -9.80 -7.30
N LEU A 33 -8.83 -10.72 -7.84
CA LEU A 33 -8.65 -12.16 -7.63
C LEU A 33 -7.39 -12.69 -8.30
N ALA A 34 -7.08 -12.24 -9.51
CA ALA A 34 -5.91 -12.71 -10.26
C ALA A 34 -4.58 -12.28 -9.61
N GLU A 35 -4.51 -11.06 -9.09
CA GLU A 35 -3.29 -10.46 -8.55
C GLU A 35 -3.25 -10.45 -7.01
N SER A 36 -4.35 -10.83 -6.35
CA SER A 36 -4.55 -10.68 -4.90
C SER A 36 -4.35 -9.22 -4.41
N LEU A 37 -4.80 -8.24 -5.21
CA LEU A 37 -4.64 -6.80 -4.94
C LEU A 37 -6.00 -6.07 -4.87
N GLU A 38 -6.45 -5.74 -3.65
CA GLU A 38 -7.76 -5.10 -3.38
C GLU A 38 -7.98 -3.80 -4.16
N GLN A 39 -6.94 -2.97 -4.31
CA GLN A 39 -7.06 -1.67 -4.95
C GLN A 39 -7.43 -1.75 -6.44
N LEU A 40 -7.24 -2.92 -7.07
CA LEU A 40 -7.63 -3.14 -8.48
C LEU A 40 -9.15 -3.17 -8.63
N ARG A 41 -9.90 -3.63 -7.61
CA ARG A 41 -11.37 -3.57 -7.59
C ARG A 41 -11.88 -2.15 -7.75
N TRP A 42 -11.23 -1.19 -7.13
CA TRP A 42 -11.65 0.21 -7.22
C TRP A 42 -11.39 0.76 -8.62
N LEU A 43 -10.23 0.44 -9.21
CA LEU A 43 -9.88 0.88 -10.56
C LEU A 43 -10.85 0.29 -11.61
N GLU A 44 -11.17 -1.01 -11.51
CA GLU A 44 -12.12 -1.67 -12.43
C GLU A 44 -13.54 -1.11 -12.33
N ASN A 45 -13.92 -0.57 -11.16
CA ASN A 45 -15.21 0.09 -10.94
C ASN A 45 -15.17 1.61 -11.20
N GLY A 46 -14.14 2.12 -11.87
CA GLY A 46 -14.07 3.51 -12.32
C GLY A 46 -13.61 4.53 -11.27
N TYR A 47 -13.16 4.08 -10.10
CA TYR A 47 -12.55 4.97 -9.11
C TYR A 47 -11.11 5.32 -9.51
N THR A 48 -10.65 6.48 -9.06
CA THR A 48 -9.27 6.94 -9.30
C THR A 48 -8.47 6.92 -8.01
N ILE A 49 -7.26 6.36 -8.08
CA ILE A 49 -6.30 6.37 -6.98
C ILE A 49 -5.24 7.43 -7.26
N LYS A 50 -5.09 8.39 -6.35
CA LYS A 50 -3.97 9.34 -6.38
C LYS A 50 -2.80 8.75 -5.59
N VAL A 51 -1.61 8.81 -6.17
CA VAL A 51 -0.37 8.32 -5.56
C VAL A 51 0.62 9.47 -5.40
N GLY A 52 1.32 9.52 -4.27
CA GLY A 52 2.44 10.43 -4.02
C GLY A 52 3.73 9.65 -3.78
N LEU A 53 4.87 10.23 -4.16
CA LEU A 53 6.18 9.67 -3.84
C LEU A 53 6.59 10.07 -2.42
N SER A 54 7.29 9.18 -1.74
CA SER A 54 7.82 9.39 -0.39
C SER A 54 9.20 8.79 -0.28
N ASP A 55 10.12 9.53 0.34
CA ASP A 55 11.47 9.06 0.68
C ASP A 55 11.50 8.43 2.10
N VAL A 56 10.35 8.35 2.78
CA VAL A 56 10.24 7.77 4.12
C VAL A 56 10.25 6.25 4.02
N GLU A 57 11.26 5.64 4.65
CA GLU A 57 11.33 4.20 4.81
C GLU A 57 10.31 3.72 5.85
N THR A 58 9.50 2.73 5.47
CA THR A 58 8.57 2.05 6.37
C THR A 58 9.22 0.79 6.92
N ILE A 59 9.29 0.66 8.24
CA ILE A 59 9.74 -0.58 8.90
C ILE A 59 8.49 -1.42 9.19
N GLY A 60 8.23 -2.41 8.33
CA GLY A 60 7.26 -3.47 8.62
C GLY A 60 7.82 -4.42 9.67
N ILE A 61 6.99 -4.87 10.61
CA ILE A 61 7.36 -5.81 11.67
C ILE A 61 6.49 -7.05 11.52
N ASP A 62 7.02 -8.08 10.89
CA ASP A 62 6.32 -9.36 10.68
C ASP A 62 7.04 -10.53 11.38
N THR A 63 8.32 -10.35 11.74
CA THR A 63 9.18 -11.33 12.41
C THR A 63 9.84 -10.77 13.68
N PRO A 64 10.31 -11.61 14.61
CA PRO A 64 11.08 -11.16 15.78
C PRO A 64 12.34 -10.35 15.39
N GLU A 65 12.97 -10.69 14.27
CA GLU A 65 14.13 -9.98 13.73
C GLU A 65 13.76 -8.56 13.29
N ASP A 66 12.59 -8.38 12.68
CA ASP A 66 12.10 -7.04 12.27
C ASP A 66 11.89 -6.14 13.49
N LEU A 67 11.36 -6.69 14.59
CA LEU A 67 11.20 -5.96 15.84
C LEU A 67 12.55 -5.46 16.37
N LYS A 68 13.56 -6.34 16.40
CA LYS A 68 14.92 -5.96 16.83
C LYS A 68 15.52 -4.85 15.95
N ARG A 69 15.24 -4.88 14.63
CA ARG A 69 15.64 -3.80 13.71
C ARG A 69 14.91 -2.50 14.03
N ALA A 70 13.60 -2.55 14.28
CA ALA A 70 12.80 -1.38 14.64
C ALA A 70 13.27 -0.75 15.97
N GLU A 71 13.57 -1.55 16.98
CA GLU A 71 14.12 -1.08 18.26
C GLU A 71 15.47 -0.38 18.08
N THR A 72 16.36 -0.97 17.27
CA THR A 72 17.67 -0.38 16.95
C THR A 72 17.49 0.97 16.23
N PHE A 73 16.59 1.03 15.25
CA PHE A 73 16.26 2.26 14.54
C PHE A 73 15.73 3.36 15.46
N LEU A 74 14.83 3.03 16.40
CA LEU A 74 14.28 3.99 17.36
C LEU A 74 15.34 4.49 18.35
N ASN A 75 16.23 3.61 18.83
CA ASN A 75 17.31 3.99 19.74
C ASN A 75 18.34 4.93 19.08
N ASN A 76 18.64 4.72 17.79
CA ASN A 76 19.56 5.58 17.03
C ASN A 76 18.97 6.93 16.63
N ARG A 77 17.65 7.12 16.81
CA ARG A 77 16.95 8.38 16.54
C ARG A 77 16.83 9.29 17.76
N LYS A 78 17.17 8.81 18.95
CA LYS A 78 17.30 9.63 20.17
C LYS A 78 18.64 10.35 20.18
#